data_AF-A0A1C4YYS7-F1
#
_entry.id   AF-A0A1C4YYS7-F1
#
_cell.length_a   1.000
_cell.length_b   1.000
_cell.length_c   1.000
_cell.angle_alpha   90.00
_cell.angle_beta   90.00
_cell.angle_gamma   90.00
#
_symmetry.space_group_name_H-M   'P 1'
#
loop_
_entity.id
_entity.type
_entity.pdbx_description
1 polymer ?
#
loop_
_entity_poly.entity_id
_entity_poly.type
_entity_poly.pdbx_seq_one_letter_code
_entity_poly.pdbx_strand_id
1 'polypeptide(L)'
;MARPYIPGPKQFVFAAGDGNDQPVSVADPQEAGEAFSAFFRGRESDTYTIRDEAAGQSLVLKPGLGVISRIKDGDQPRSEHLKVDRANRYLPGAWLFFENGYAGLDHFGQWLSDLSLLDASPETRGAARAATFTTEAAAIEEVGRIWSDSGIVDPSDQYYVFFESDDVDHDRAARAELLQLIAFLGLHRVDAPAEAAAGEAAAGEVWVRTDPRLDVEFTRWS
;
A
#
# COMPACT_ATOMS: atom_id res chain seq x y z
N MET A 1 -13.76 -6.99 2.73
CA MET A 1 -13.74 -7.99 3.83
C MET A 1 -12.62 -9.00 3.58
N ALA A 2 -11.50 -8.88 4.31
CA ALA A 2 -10.44 -9.88 4.30
C ALA A 2 -10.98 -11.23 4.81
N ARG A 3 -10.60 -12.34 4.16
CA ARG A 3 -10.98 -13.68 4.62
C ARG A 3 -10.39 -13.91 6.02
N PRO A 4 -11.15 -14.47 6.98
CA PRO A 4 -10.59 -14.85 8.28
C PRO A 4 -9.41 -15.80 8.11
N TYR A 5 -8.34 -15.53 8.84
CA TYR A 5 -7.20 -16.43 9.00
C TYR A 5 -7.70 -17.84 9.40
N ILE A 6 -7.34 -18.86 8.62
CA ILE A 6 -7.59 -20.26 8.96
C ILE A 6 -6.31 -20.80 9.61
N PRO A 7 -6.31 -21.11 10.92
CA PRO A 7 -5.13 -21.63 11.60
C PRO A 7 -4.74 -23.00 11.04
N GLY A 8 -3.46 -23.15 10.73
CA GLY A 8 -2.83 -24.36 10.24
C GLY A 8 -1.36 -24.06 9.91
N PRO A 9 -0.47 -25.06 9.92
CA PRO A 9 0.94 -24.80 9.66
C PRO A 9 1.11 -24.18 8.27
N LYS A 10 1.64 -22.96 8.20
CA LYS A 10 2.01 -22.33 6.93
C LYS A 10 3.40 -22.77 6.55
N GLN A 11 3.59 -23.03 5.26
CA GLN A 11 4.88 -23.35 4.68
C GLN A 11 5.34 -22.19 3.81
N PHE A 12 6.49 -21.64 4.16
CA PHE A 12 7.15 -20.62 3.37
C PHE A 12 8.49 -21.13 2.83
N VAL A 13 8.93 -20.57 1.73
CA VAL A 13 10.31 -20.73 1.23
C VAL A 13 10.98 -19.38 1.21
N PHE A 14 12.09 -19.25 1.95
CA PHE A 14 12.91 -18.04 1.95
C PHE A 14 14.11 -18.23 1.02
N ALA A 15 14.26 -17.36 0.04
CA ALA A 15 15.35 -17.42 -0.93
C ALA A 15 16.12 -16.10 -0.95
N ALA A 16 17.44 -16.17 -1.14
CA ALA A 16 18.32 -15.00 -1.26
C ALA A 16 19.10 -14.96 -2.58
N GLY A 17 18.73 -15.81 -3.56
CA GLY A 17 19.40 -15.89 -4.86
C GLY A 17 20.79 -16.57 -4.84
N ASP A 18 21.21 -17.09 -3.68
CA ASP A 18 22.47 -17.80 -3.49
C ASP A 18 22.34 -19.33 -3.63
N GLY A 19 21.16 -19.81 -4.04
CA GLY A 19 20.85 -21.23 -4.20
C GLY A 19 20.58 -21.98 -2.89
N ASN A 20 20.60 -21.30 -1.75
CA ASN A 20 20.28 -21.89 -0.45
C ASN A 20 18.91 -21.41 0.03
N ASP A 21 17.89 -21.86 -0.71
CA ASP A 21 16.46 -21.69 -0.41
C ASP A 21 16.11 -22.49 0.85
N GLN A 22 15.53 -21.81 1.84
CA GLN A 22 15.21 -22.37 3.15
C GLN A 22 13.69 -22.59 3.28
N PRO A 23 13.21 -23.84 3.30
CA PRO A 23 11.82 -24.13 3.65
C PRO A 23 11.60 -23.90 5.15
N VAL A 24 10.49 -23.28 5.51
CA VAL A 24 10.13 -22.90 6.87
C VAL A 24 8.67 -23.27 7.10
N SER A 25 8.43 -24.12 8.09
CA SER A 25 7.08 -24.49 8.54
C SER A 25 6.82 -23.83 9.88
N VAL A 26 5.73 -23.07 9.98
CA VAL A 26 5.39 -22.28 11.17
C VAL A 26 3.95 -22.53 11.59
N ALA A 27 3.67 -22.45 12.88
CA ALA A 27 2.31 -22.54 13.41
C ALA A 27 1.53 -21.24 13.23
N ASP A 28 2.20 -20.09 13.23
CA ASP A 28 1.59 -18.77 13.14
C ASP A 28 2.47 -17.74 12.39
N PRO A 29 1.93 -16.55 12.06
CA PRO A 29 2.68 -15.49 11.37
C PRO A 29 3.87 -14.91 12.16
N GLN A 30 3.82 -14.94 13.50
CA GLN A 30 4.89 -14.38 14.33
C GLN A 30 6.15 -15.24 14.21
N GLU A 31 6.01 -16.56 14.30
CA GLU A 31 7.12 -17.49 14.09
C GLU A 31 7.77 -17.29 12.70
N ALA A 32 6.96 -17.03 11.66
CA ALA A 32 7.49 -16.72 10.32
C ALA A 32 8.27 -15.40 10.29
N GLY A 33 7.75 -14.36 10.93
CA GLY A 33 8.42 -13.06 11.06
C GLY A 33 9.76 -13.14 11.78
N GLU A 34 9.83 -13.92 12.87
CA GLU A 34 11.06 -14.16 13.62
C GLU A 34 12.08 -14.97 12.79
N ALA A 35 11.64 -16.05 12.16
CA ALA A 35 12.48 -16.88 11.29
C ALA A 35 13.04 -16.07 10.10
N PHE A 36 12.20 -15.26 9.45
CA PHE A 36 12.63 -14.40 8.35
C PHE A 36 13.58 -13.28 8.82
N SER A 37 13.32 -12.67 9.98
CA SER A 37 14.22 -11.67 10.55
C SER A 37 15.62 -12.24 10.81
N ALA A 38 15.71 -13.49 11.27
CA ALA A 38 16.98 -14.20 11.43
C ALA A 38 17.65 -14.50 10.07
N PHE A 39 16.88 -14.98 9.09
CA PHE A 39 17.34 -15.20 7.71
C PHE A 39 17.89 -13.92 7.06
N PHE A 40 17.26 -12.78 7.32
CA PHE A 40 17.59 -11.48 6.75
C PHE A 40 18.81 -10.81 7.42
N ARG A 41 18.92 -10.85 8.75
CA ARG A 41 19.94 -10.11 9.52
C ARG A 41 21.39 -10.59 9.30
N GLY A 42 21.59 -11.80 8.78
CA GLY A 42 22.91 -12.41 8.60
C GLY A 42 23.36 -12.57 7.15
N ARG A 43 22.61 -12.02 6.19
CA ARG A 43 22.79 -12.29 4.77
C ARG A 43 22.78 -10.98 4.02
N GLU A 44 23.74 -10.78 3.14
CA GLU A 44 23.72 -9.68 2.19
C GLU A 44 23.34 -10.24 0.82
N SER A 45 22.21 -9.78 0.30
CA SER A 45 21.71 -10.10 -1.03
C SER A 45 20.96 -8.90 -1.61
N ASP A 46 21.03 -8.76 -2.93
CA ASP A 46 20.26 -7.79 -3.68
C ASP A 46 18.77 -8.15 -3.75
N THR A 47 18.41 -9.42 -3.48
CA THR A 47 17.04 -9.90 -3.58
C THR A 47 16.74 -10.98 -2.55
N TYR A 48 15.69 -10.77 -1.77
CA TYR A 48 15.10 -11.75 -0.86
C TYR A 48 13.72 -12.09 -1.37
N THR A 49 13.36 -13.36 -1.40
CA THR A 49 12.02 -13.83 -1.76
C THR A 49 11.44 -14.64 -0.63
N ILE A 50 10.17 -14.36 -0.32
CA ILE A 50 9.33 -15.17 0.55
C ILE A 50 8.25 -15.76 -0.37
N ARG A 51 8.18 -17.08 -0.47
CA ARG A 51 7.12 -17.76 -1.23
C ARG A 51 6.17 -18.48 -0.29
N ASP A 52 4.88 -18.27 -0.46
CA ASP A 52 3.81 -19.13 0.07
C ASP A 52 3.33 -19.99 -1.10
N GLU A 53 3.91 -21.18 -1.23
CA GLU A 53 3.65 -22.07 -2.37
C GLU A 53 2.21 -22.59 -2.37
N ALA A 54 1.64 -22.83 -1.18
CA ALA A 54 0.26 -23.29 -1.05
C ALA A 54 -0.75 -22.22 -1.50
N ALA A 55 -0.45 -20.95 -1.24
CA ALA A 55 -1.27 -19.82 -1.68
C ALA A 55 -0.95 -19.33 -3.10
N GLY A 56 0.13 -19.82 -3.72
CA GLY A 56 0.63 -19.34 -5.01
C GLY A 56 0.96 -17.85 -4.96
N GLN A 57 1.66 -17.41 -3.92
CA GLN A 57 1.97 -15.99 -3.71
C GLN A 57 3.42 -15.82 -3.28
N SER A 58 4.01 -14.68 -3.64
CA SER A 58 5.34 -14.34 -3.16
C SER A 58 5.53 -12.85 -2.90
N LEU A 59 6.44 -12.56 -1.98
CA LEU A 59 6.96 -11.24 -1.70
C LEU A 59 8.44 -11.20 -2.05
N VAL A 60 8.84 -10.24 -2.87
CA VAL A 60 10.22 -10.04 -3.31
C VAL A 60 10.70 -8.69 -2.79
N LEU A 61 11.73 -8.72 -1.93
CA LEU A 61 12.38 -7.55 -1.38
C LEU A 61 13.67 -7.31 -2.15
N LYS A 62 13.85 -6.10 -2.71
CA LYS A 62 15.09 -5.69 -3.40
C LYS A 62 15.68 -4.45 -2.73
N PRO A 63 16.40 -4.60 -1.60
CA PRO A 63 16.96 -3.48 -0.86
C PRO A 63 17.87 -2.57 -1.69
N GLY A 64 18.74 -3.15 -2.52
CA GLY A 64 19.64 -2.39 -3.38
C GLY A 64 18.94 -1.52 -4.45
N LEU A 65 17.69 -1.84 -4.78
CA LEU A 65 16.88 -1.07 -5.73
C LEU A 65 15.82 -0.19 -5.06
N GLY A 66 15.64 -0.30 -3.74
CA GLY A 66 14.56 0.40 -3.06
C GLY A 66 13.18 -0.11 -3.48
N VAL A 67 12.99 -1.42 -3.71
CA VAL A 67 11.74 -1.98 -4.24
C VAL A 67 11.22 -3.14 -3.41
N ILE A 68 9.90 -3.20 -3.21
CA ILE A 68 9.18 -4.41 -2.82
C ILE A 68 8.27 -4.79 -3.97
N SER A 69 8.20 -6.07 -4.31
CA SER A 69 7.24 -6.60 -5.28
C SER A 69 6.40 -7.67 -4.63
N ARG A 70 5.09 -7.66 -4.87
CA ARG A 70 4.18 -8.74 -4.51
C ARG A 70 3.70 -9.43 -5.77
N ILE A 71 3.65 -10.74 -5.73
CA ILE A 71 3.30 -11.57 -6.88
C ILE A 71 2.23 -12.55 -6.44
N LYS A 72 1.21 -12.70 -7.27
CA LYS A 72 0.18 -13.73 -7.14
C LYS A 72 0.18 -14.56 -8.41
N ASP A 73 0.48 -15.84 -8.25
CA ASP A 73 0.46 -16.84 -9.30
C ASP A 73 -1.00 -17.19 -9.65
N GLY A 74 -1.21 -17.63 -10.89
CA GLY A 74 -2.51 -18.01 -11.42
C GLY A 74 -2.49 -18.02 -12.95
N ASP A 75 -3.65 -18.22 -13.57
CA ASP A 75 -3.79 -18.21 -15.04
C ASP A 75 -3.38 -16.87 -15.66
N GLN A 76 -3.52 -15.79 -14.88
CA GLN A 76 -2.97 -14.47 -15.18
C GLN A 76 -2.11 -14.02 -13.99
N PRO A 77 -0.79 -14.29 -14.02
CA PRO A 77 0.10 -13.87 -12.96
C PRO A 77 0.04 -12.35 -12.80
N ARG A 78 -0.16 -11.87 -11.57
CA ARG A 78 -0.15 -10.44 -11.25
C ARG A 78 1.09 -10.13 -10.45
N SER A 79 1.86 -9.18 -10.93
CA SER A 79 3.00 -8.60 -10.23
C SER A 79 2.72 -7.13 -9.99
N GLU A 80 2.94 -6.68 -8.77
CA GLU A 80 2.85 -5.28 -8.40
C GLU A 80 4.07 -4.88 -7.61
N HIS A 81 4.46 -3.62 -7.78
CA HIS A 81 5.72 -3.09 -7.30
C HIS A 81 5.47 -1.80 -6.51
N LEU A 82 6.19 -1.68 -5.40
CA LEU A 82 6.17 -0.53 -4.51
C LEU A 82 7.59 0.02 -4.40
N LYS A 83 7.75 1.33 -4.59
CA LYS A 83 8.99 2.03 -4.26
C LYS A 83 9.09 2.18 -2.74
N VAL A 84 10.22 1.79 -2.18
CA VAL A 84 10.54 1.93 -0.77
C VAL A 84 11.38 3.19 -0.59
N ASP A 85 10.86 4.12 0.20
CA ASP A 85 11.49 5.38 0.59
C ASP A 85 12.44 5.24 1.78
N ARG A 86 12.21 4.21 2.63
CA ARG A 86 12.99 3.97 3.86
C ARG A 86 13.30 2.48 4.03
N ALA A 87 14.56 2.16 4.31
CA ALA A 87 15.03 0.78 4.48
C ALA A 87 14.32 0.01 5.60
N ASN A 88 13.72 0.69 6.58
CA ASN A 88 12.97 0.05 7.67
C ASN A 88 11.62 -0.53 7.23
N ARG A 89 11.18 -0.37 5.98
CA ARG A 89 9.89 -0.91 5.48
C ARG A 89 9.94 -2.38 5.05
N TYR A 90 11.12 -2.95 4.79
CA TYR A 90 11.23 -4.33 4.30
C TYR A 90 10.69 -5.37 5.28
N LEU A 91 11.10 -5.28 6.55
CA LEU A 91 10.63 -6.21 7.57
C LEU A 91 9.13 -6.04 7.83
N PRO A 92 8.59 -4.84 8.11
CA PRO A 92 7.14 -4.62 8.23
C PRO A 92 6.33 -5.17 7.05
N GLY A 93 6.81 -5.00 5.81
CA GLY A 93 6.15 -5.59 4.64
C GLY A 93 6.14 -7.12 4.68
N ALA A 94 7.23 -7.76 5.09
CA ALA A 94 7.27 -9.21 5.29
C ALA A 94 6.28 -9.68 6.37
N TRP A 95 6.19 -8.96 7.49
CA TRP A 95 5.23 -9.25 8.57
C TRP A 95 3.78 -9.25 8.08
N LEU A 96 3.37 -8.19 7.38
CA LEU A 96 2.01 -8.10 6.80
C LEU A 96 1.72 -9.23 5.81
N PHE A 97 2.73 -9.64 5.03
CA PHE A 97 2.61 -10.77 4.11
C PHE A 97 2.44 -12.11 4.86
N PHE A 98 3.15 -12.34 5.96
CA PHE A 98 2.98 -13.57 6.74
C PHE A 98 1.57 -13.68 7.35
N GLU A 99 1.03 -12.56 7.82
CA GLU A 99 -0.31 -12.50 8.40
C GLU A 99 -1.39 -12.72 7.34
N ASN A 100 -1.34 -11.91 6.28
CA ASN A 100 -2.48 -11.69 5.39
C ASN A 100 -2.18 -11.93 3.90
N GLY A 101 -0.99 -12.44 3.58
CA GLY A 101 -0.55 -12.76 2.23
C GLY A 101 -0.48 -11.53 1.31
N TYR A 102 -0.70 -11.74 0.02
CA TYR A 102 -0.68 -10.70 -1.01
C TYR A 102 -1.61 -9.52 -0.70
N ALA A 103 -2.84 -9.80 -0.27
CA ALA A 103 -3.85 -8.78 0.01
C ALA A 103 -3.58 -8.02 1.31
N GLY A 104 -2.84 -8.63 2.25
CA GLY A 104 -2.36 -7.96 3.47
C GLY A 104 -1.54 -6.69 3.22
N LEU A 105 -0.98 -6.58 2.04
CA LEU A 105 -0.14 -5.48 1.62
C LEU A 105 -0.91 -4.36 0.93
N ASP A 106 -2.23 -4.46 0.72
CA ASP A 106 -3.01 -3.47 -0.04
C ASP A 106 -2.86 -2.04 0.51
N HIS A 107 -2.66 -1.91 1.82
CA HIS A 107 -2.44 -0.63 2.53
C HIS A 107 -0.98 -0.25 2.72
N PHE A 108 -0.05 -1.08 2.24
CA PHE A 108 1.37 -0.86 2.50
C PHE A 108 1.97 0.26 1.64
N GLY A 109 1.21 0.78 0.66
CA GLY A 109 1.55 1.93 -0.16
C GLY A 109 0.98 1.84 -1.58
N GLN A 110 1.47 2.70 -2.46
CA GLN A 110 1.04 2.76 -3.86
C GLN A 110 1.67 1.63 -4.71
N TRP A 111 0.89 0.60 -4.98
CA TRP A 111 1.28 -0.55 -5.81
C TRP A 111 1.09 -0.27 -7.30
N LEU A 112 2.15 -0.45 -8.09
CA LEU A 112 2.18 -0.24 -9.53
C LEU A 112 2.47 -1.54 -10.28
N SER A 113 1.68 -1.85 -11.31
CA SER A 113 1.87 -3.07 -12.11
C SER A 113 3.09 -3.00 -13.03
N ASP A 114 3.49 -1.80 -13.45
CA ASP A 114 4.67 -1.59 -14.29
C ASP A 114 5.85 -1.10 -13.46
N LEU A 115 6.91 -1.90 -13.43
CA LEU A 115 8.16 -1.57 -12.73
C LEU A 115 8.82 -0.30 -13.26
N SER A 116 8.65 0.03 -14.55
CA SER A 116 9.24 1.22 -15.17
C SER A 116 8.72 2.54 -14.56
N LEU A 117 7.52 2.51 -13.99
CA LEU A 117 6.92 3.66 -13.35
C LEU A 117 7.57 4.01 -12.00
N LEU A 118 8.31 3.08 -11.37
CA LEU A 118 8.86 3.33 -10.04
C LEU A 118 9.85 4.51 -9.99
N ASP A 119 10.56 4.76 -11.09
CA ASP A 119 11.51 5.87 -11.23
C ASP A 119 10.90 7.12 -11.89
N ALA A 120 9.61 7.07 -12.25
CA ALA A 120 8.89 8.24 -12.75
C ALA A 120 8.62 9.25 -11.61
N SER A 121 8.24 10.48 -11.99
CA SER A 121 7.86 11.50 -11.01
C SER A 121 6.67 11.03 -10.17
N PRO A 122 6.53 11.49 -8.91
CA PRO A 122 5.36 11.22 -8.08
C PRO A 122 4.03 11.45 -8.79
N GLU A 123 3.90 12.54 -9.56
CA GLU A 123 2.69 12.83 -10.35
C GLU A 123 2.42 11.79 -11.43
N THR A 124 3.47 11.34 -12.11
CA THR A 124 3.33 10.33 -13.17
C THR A 124 2.89 9.00 -12.57
N ARG A 125 3.45 8.63 -11.42
CA ARG A 125 3.05 7.42 -10.67
C ARG A 125 1.60 7.51 -10.20
N GLY A 126 1.22 8.65 -9.61
CA GLY A 126 -0.15 8.88 -9.15
C GLY A 126 -1.15 8.83 -10.29
N ALA A 127 -0.85 9.46 -11.42
CA ALA A 127 -1.71 9.42 -12.61
C ALA A 127 -1.82 8.01 -13.21
N ALA A 128 -0.69 7.28 -13.31
CA ALA A 128 -0.69 5.91 -13.82
C ALA A 128 -1.48 4.96 -12.91
N ARG A 129 -1.37 5.14 -11.59
CA ARG A 129 -2.16 4.39 -10.61
C ARG A 129 -3.65 4.70 -10.74
N ALA A 130 -4.02 5.98 -10.75
CA ALA A 130 -5.41 6.41 -10.92
C ALA A 130 -6.03 5.84 -12.21
N ALA A 131 -5.28 5.77 -13.30
CA ALA A 131 -5.73 5.20 -14.57
C ALA A 131 -6.07 3.69 -14.53
N THR A 132 -5.64 2.97 -13.48
CA THR A 132 -6.03 1.56 -13.29
C THR A 132 -7.48 1.39 -12.82
N PHE A 133 -8.08 2.45 -12.27
CA PHE A 133 -9.46 2.45 -11.79
C PHE A 133 -10.41 2.92 -12.88
N THR A 134 -10.94 1.96 -13.63
CA THR A 134 -11.81 2.23 -14.78
C THR A 134 -13.30 2.25 -14.44
N THR A 135 -13.66 1.97 -13.20
CA THR A 135 -15.05 1.97 -12.72
C THR A 135 -15.21 2.88 -11.51
N GLU A 136 -16.38 3.49 -11.37
CA GLU A 136 -16.71 4.36 -10.23
C GLU A 136 -16.57 3.64 -8.90
N ALA A 137 -17.05 2.39 -8.79
CA ALA A 137 -16.96 1.61 -7.57
C ALA A 137 -15.51 1.37 -7.13
N ALA A 138 -14.62 1.01 -8.06
CA ALA A 138 -13.22 0.78 -7.75
C ALA A 138 -12.48 2.09 -7.38
N ALA A 139 -12.85 3.20 -8.01
CA ALA A 139 -12.31 4.51 -7.66
C ALA A 139 -12.79 4.99 -6.27
N ILE A 140 -14.05 4.74 -5.90
CA ILE A 140 -14.56 5.03 -4.55
C ILE A 140 -13.84 4.19 -3.50
N GLU A 141 -13.65 2.90 -3.74
CA GLU A 141 -12.91 2.00 -2.85
C GLU A 141 -11.47 2.50 -2.61
N GLU A 142 -10.77 2.92 -3.67
CA GLU A 142 -9.42 3.47 -3.55
C GLU A 142 -9.39 4.81 -2.80
N VAL A 143 -10.37 5.70 -3.02
CA VAL A 143 -10.49 6.95 -2.23
C VAL A 143 -10.73 6.61 -0.76
N GLY A 144 -11.57 5.61 -0.46
CA GLY A 144 -11.76 5.06 0.89
C GLY A 144 -10.46 4.58 1.53
N ARG A 145 -9.65 3.83 0.77
CA ARG A 145 -8.34 3.35 1.18
C ARG A 145 -7.39 4.51 1.53
N ILE A 146 -7.27 5.51 0.66
CA ILE A 146 -6.41 6.70 0.87
C ILE A 146 -6.87 7.49 2.10
N TRP A 147 -8.19 7.66 2.27
CA TRP A 147 -8.75 8.34 3.44
C TRP A 147 -8.47 7.57 4.73
N SER A 148 -8.60 6.25 4.73
CA SER A 148 -8.29 5.42 5.90
C SER A 148 -6.83 5.56 6.37
N ASP A 149 -5.91 5.82 5.45
CA ASP A 149 -4.48 5.90 5.76
C ASP A 149 -4.09 7.29 6.33
N SER A 150 -4.84 8.34 6.00
CA SER A 150 -4.36 9.74 6.15
C SER A 150 -5.43 10.78 6.45
N GLY A 151 -6.69 10.36 6.55
CA GLY A 151 -7.84 11.23 6.46
C GLY A 151 -8.61 11.36 7.77
N ILE A 152 -9.30 12.50 7.89
CA ILE A 152 -10.23 12.78 8.96
C ILE A 152 -11.53 13.38 8.38
N VAL A 153 -12.57 13.38 9.21
CA VAL A 153 -13.73 14.25 9.01
C VAL A 153 -13.44 15.56 9.71
N ASP A 154 -13.62 16.69 9.03
CA ASP A 154 -13.42 17.98 9.64
C ASP A 154 -14.45 18.21 10.79
N PRO A 155 -14.14 19.05 11.80
CA PRO A 155 -15.04 19.28 12.94
C PRO A 155 -16.45 19.81 12.61
N SER A 156 -16.66 20.35 11.40
CA SER A 156 -17.98 20.80 10.93
C SER A 156 -18.81 19.70 10.25
N ASP A 157 -18.25 18.50 10.06
CA ASP A 157 -18.84 17.39 9.31
C ASP A 157 -19.19 17.73 7.84
N GLN A 158 -18.56 18.77 7.27
CA GLN A 158 -18.83 19.23 5.90
C GLN A 158 -17.77 18.77 4.91
N TYR A 159 -16.60 18.40 5.40
CA TYR A 159 -15.44 18.09 4.58
C TYR A 159 -14.75 16.82 5.06
N TYR A 160 -14.30 16.06 4.07
CA TYR A 160 -13.28 15.05 4.22
C TYR A 160 -11.92 15.68 3.94
N VAL A 161 -11.01 15.57 4.89
CA VAL A 161 -9.63 16.05 4.79
C VAL A 161 -8.74 14.83 4.61
N PHE A 162 -7.89 14.85 3.59
CA PHE A 162 -6.89 13.82 3.32
C PHE A 162 -5.49 14.40 3.57
N PHE A 163 -4.55 13.52 3.96
CA PHE A 163 -3.17 13.91 4.27
C PHE A 163 -3.10 14.95 5.40
N GLU A 164 -3.97 14.80 6.41
CA GLU A 164 -3.98 15.69 7.57
C GLU A 164 -2.61 15.65 8.25
N SER A 165 -2.01 16.82 8.49
CA SER A 165 -0.69 16.95 9.12
C SER A 165 0.50 16.36 8.31
N ASP A 166 0.27 15.87 7.09
CA ASP A 166 1.35 15.41 6.22
C ASP A 166 1.99 16.57 5.45
N ASP A 167 3.31 16.55 5.36
CA ASP A 167 4.03 17.52 4.54
C ASP A 167 3.73 17.32 3.04
N VAL A 168 3.99 18.36 2.24
CA VAL A 168 3.69 18.34 0.80
C VAL A 168 4.48 17.24 0.07
N ASP A 169 5.65 16.85 0.58
CA ASP A 169 6.57 15.93 -0.06
C ASP A 169 6.37 14.47 0.34
N HIS A 170 5.83 14.17 1.54
CA HIS A 170 5.72 12.82 2.08
C HIS A 170 4.84 11.91 1.22
N ASP A 171 3.69 12.42 0.76
CA ASP A 171 2.68 11.64 0.03
C ASP A 171 2.35 12.19 -1.37
N ARG A 172 3.31 12.86 -2.00
CA ARG A 172 3.12 13.52 -3.30
C ARG A 172 2.53 12.62 -4.39
N ALA A 173 2.89 11.33 -4.41
CA ALA A 173 2.37 10.36 -5.39
C ALA A 173 0.93 9.91 -5.07
N ALA A 174 0.62 9.66 -3.81
CA ALA A 174 -0.73 9.30 -3.36
C ALA A 174 -1.68 10.51 -3.49
N ARG A 175 -1.19 11.72 -3.23
CA ARG A 175 -1.93 12.96 -3.48
C ARG A 175 -2.23 13.15 -4.96
N ALA A 176 -1.24 12.95 -5.84
CA ALA A 176 -1.47 13.04 -7.28
C ALA A 176 -2.49 12.01 -7.79
N GLU A 177 -2.47 10.79 -7.25
CA GLU A 177 -3.51 9.78 -7.49
C GLU A 177 -4.89 10.27 -7.05
N LEU A 178 -5.02 10.70 -5.78
CA LEU A 178 -6.28 11.18 -5.21
C LEU A 178 -6.87 12.31 -6.05
N LEU A 179 -6.06 13.27 -6.50
CA LEU A 179 -6.53 14.38 -7.32
C LEU A 179 -7.11 13.94 -8.68
N GLN A 180 -6.57 12.88 -9.28
CA GLN A 180 -7.12 12.30 -10.51
C GLN A 180 -8.42 11.54 -10.22
N LEU A 181 -8.49 10.80 -9.12
CA LEU A 181 -9.70 10.08 -8.70
C LEU A 181 -10.85 11.02 -8.36
N ILE A 182 -10.58 12.12 -7.64
CA ILE A 182 -11.54 13.20 -7.37
C ILE A 182 -12.13 13.74 -8.67
N ALA A 183 -11.28 14.03 -9.65
CA ALA A 183 -11.72 14.53 -10.95
C ALA A 183 -12.55 13.48 -11.71
N PHE A 184 -12.12 12.22 -11.71
CA PHE A 184 -12.84 11.11 -12.34
C PHE A 184 -14.24 10.88 -11.73
N LEU A 185 -14.35 11.00 -10.40
CA LEU A 185 -15.59 10.78 -9.65
C LEU A 185 -16.52 12.00 -9.61
N GLY A 186 -16.06 13.16 -10.09
CA GLY A 186 -16.78 14.43 -10.02
C GLY A 186 -16.94 14.95 -8.59
N LEU A 187 -16.02 14.59 -7.67
CA LEU A 187 -16.05 15.04 -6.28
C LEU A 187 -15.67 16.52 -6.17
N HIS A 188 -16.31 17.24 -5.25
CA HIS A 188 -16.10 18.68 -5.11
C HIS A 188 -14.94 19.01 -4.17
N ARG A 189 -13.76 19.20 -4.74
CA ARG A 189 -12.58 19.72 -4.04
C ARG A 189 -12.74 21.20 -3.72
N VAL A 190 -12.34 21.61 -2.51
CA VAL A 190 -12.32 23.01 -2.06
C VAL A 190 -10.93 23.41 -1.57
N ASP A 191 -10.70 24.71 -1.43
CA ASP A 191 -9.53 25.22 -0.72
C ASP A 191 -9.69 25.01 0.79
N ALA A 192 -8.56 24.86 1.50
CA ALA A 192 -8.55 24.79 2.95
C ALA A 192 -9.18 26.06 3.55
N PRO A 193 -10.05 25.97 4.57
CA PRO A 193 -10.58 27.12 5.27
C PRO A 193 -9.46 28.02 5.81
N ALA A 194 -9.67 29.34 5.82
CA ALA A 194 -8.64 30.30 6.24
C ALA A 194 -8.09 30.04 7.67
N GLU A 195 -8.91 29.45 8.54
CA GLU A 195 -8.54 29.08 9.91
C GLU A 195 -7.62 27.84 9.97
N ALA A 196 -7.71 26.93 8.99
CA ALA A 196 -6.84 25.78 8.84
C ALA A 196 -5.56 26.10 8.03
N ALA A 197 -5.63 27.10 7.13
CA ALA A 197 -4.55 27.48 6.21
C ALA A 197 -3.28 28.10 6.85
N ALA A 198 -3.17 28.13 8.18
CA ALA A 198 -2.13 28.88 8.90
C ALA A 198 -0.80 28.12 9.12
N GLY A 199 -0.67 26.88 8.62
CA GLY A 199 0.56 26.06 8.76
C GLY A 199 1.04 25.44 7.44
N GLU A 200 2.33 25.04 7.38
CA GLU A 200 2.92 24.37 6.20
C GLU A 200 2.21 23.04 5.86
N ALA A 201 1.66 22.34 6.87
CA ALA A 201 0.85 21.14 6.68
C ALA A 201 -0.43 21.39 5.85
N ALA A 202 -1.05 22.57 5.98
CA ALA A 202 -2.27 22.91 5.26
C ALA A 202 -2.06 23.04 3.74
N ALA A 203 -0.81 23.21 3.29
CA ALA A 203 -0.48 23.20 1.86
C ALA A 203 -0.51 21.79 1.25
N GLY A 204 -0.38 20.75 2.08
CA GLY A 204 -0.41 19.34 1.69
C GLY A 204 -1.80 18.70 1.75
N GLU A 205 -2.74 19.30 2.47
CA GLU A 205 -4.07 18.73 2.66
C GLU A 205 -4.92 18.79 1.37
N VAL A 206 -5.79 17.81 1.21
CA VAL A 206 -6.82 17.82 0.18
C VAL A 206 -8.20 17.82 0.85
N TRP A 207 -8.95 18.89 0.63
CA TRP A 207 -10.28 19.08 1.20
C TRP A 207 -11.35 18.77 0.16
N VAL A 208 -12.25 17.84 0.49
CA VAL A 208 -13.35 17.39 -0.38
C VAL A 208 -14.66 17.54 0.38
N ARG A 209 -15.70 18.11 -0.23
CA ARG A 209 -17.03 18.11 0.40
C ARG A 209 -17.54 16.70 0.62
N THR A 210 -18.27 16.50 1.71
CA THR A 210 -18.93 15.22 1.98
C THR A 210 -19.81 14.78 0.81
N ASP A 211 -19.78 13.48 0.52
CA ASP A 211 -20.49 12.83 -0.57
C ASP A 211 -21.03 11.50 -0.05
N PRO A 212 -22.35 11.23 -0.16
CA PRO A 212 -22.95 10.01 0.37
C PRO A 212 -22.32 8.70 -0.12
N ARG A 213 -21.70 8.73 -1.30
CA ARG A 213 -20.97 7.57 -1.85
C ARG A 213 -19.72 7.27 -1.02
N LEU A 214 -19.04 8.30 -0.54
CA LEU A 214 -17.88 8.20 0.34
C LEU A 214 -18.28 7.87 1.78
N ASP A 215 -19.40 8.41 2.30
CA ASP A 215 -19.88 8.12 3.66
C ASP A 215 -20.01 6.61 3.91
N VAL A 216 -20.61 5.90 2.95
CA VAL A 216 -20.80 4.45 3.00
C VAL A 216 -19.46 3.72 3.01
N GLU A 217 -18.51 4.21 2.22
CA GLU A 217 -17.20 3.58 2.08
C GLU A 217 -16.35 3.86 3.32
N PHE A 218 -16.29 5.10 3.82
CA PHE A 218 -15.52 5.48 5.01
C PHE A 218 -16.05 4.81 6.28
N THR A 219 -17.35 4.53 6.36
CA THR A 219 -17.92 3.70 7.43
C THR A 219 -17.40 2.26 7.41
N ARG A 220 -16.96 1.74 6.25
CA ARG A 220 -16.36 0.40 6.15
C ARG A 220 -14.89 0.39 6.52
N TRP A 221 -14.23 1.54 6.41
CA TRP A 221 -12.80 1.73 6.64
C TRP A 221 -12.46 2.25 8.04
N SER A 222 -13.40 2.94 8.71
CA SER A 222 -13.30 3.35 10.12
C SER A 222 -13.60 2.23 11.11
#